data_AF-A0A976PFG0-F1
#
_entry.id   AF-A0A976PFG0-F1
#
_cell.length_a   1.000
_cell.length_b   1.000
_cell.length_c   1.000
_cell.angle_alpha   90.00
_cell.angle_beta   90.00
_cell.angle_gamma   90.00
#
_symmetry.space_group_name_H-M   'P 1'
#
loop_
_entity.id
_entity.type
_entity.pdbx_description
1 polymer ?
#
loop_
_entity_poly.entity_id
_entity_poly.type
_entity_poly.pdbx_seq_one_letter_code
_entity_poly.pdbx_strand_id
1 'polypeptide(L)'
;QVREALPNLNQHLDESQQQIRTHSEGSSLETLRHMVASHLGITILPLSAAIGAGYKEGLLVTREFVAPSPCRTVALAWRASFPRHKAIDALRDAIKQNSLPSCTTCA
;
A
#
# COMPACT_ATOMS: atom_id res chain seq x y z
N GLN A 1 -21.73 14.52 -30.48
CA GLN A 1 -21.51 15.67 -29.58
C GLN A 1 -21.05 15.32 -28.16
N VAL A 2 -21.24 14.09 -27.62
CA VAL A 2 -20.62 13.71 -26.30
C VAL A 2 -19.29 12.95 -26.45
N ARG A 3 -18.99 12.38 -27.63
CA ARG A 3 -17.73 11.62 -27.90
C ARG A 3 -16.51 12.49 -28.24
N GLU A 4 -16.66 13.80 -28.43
CA GLU A 4 -15.54 14.71 -28.75
C GLU A 4 -14.85 15.28 -27.51
N ALA A 5 -15.42 15.09 -26.32
CA ALA A 5 -14.89 15.69 -25.08
C ALA A 5 -13.73 14.91 -24.45
N LEU A 6 -13.48 13.65 -24.84
CA LEU A 6 -12.52 12.78 -24.15
C LEU A 6 -11.75 11.87 -25.15
N PRO A 7 -10.72 12.40 -25.84
CA PRO A 7 -9.97 11.63 -26.83
C PRO A 7 -9.10 10.51 -26.24
N ASN A 8 -8.89 10.46 -24.92
CA ASN A 8 -7.94 9.53 -24.28
C ASN A 8 -8.58 8.41 -23.45
N LEU A 9 -9.89 8.18 -23.54
CA LEU A 9 -10.56 7.31 -22.56
C LEU A 9 -10.41 5.80 -22.79
N ASN A 10 -9.75 5.30 -23.83
CA ASN A 10 -9.61 3.85 -24.06
C ASN A 10 -8.52 3.43 -25.06
N GLN A 11 -7.50 4.26 -25.31
CA GLN A 11 -6.60 4.05 -26.46
C GLN A 11 -5.34 3.21 -26.19
N HIS A 12 -5.36 2.27 -25.26
CA HIS A 12 -4.33 1.23 -25.21
C HIS A 12 -4.92 -0.10 -24.71
N LEU A 13 -5.71 -0.72 -25.59
CA LEU A 13 -6.10 -2.13 -25.52
C LEU A 13 -5.47 -2.83 -26.72
N ASP A 14 -4.13 -2.80 -26.80
CA ASP A 14 -3.39 -3.57 -27.80
C ASP A 14 -2.86 -4.88 -27.18
N GLU A 15 -3.23 -5.94 -27.88
CA GLU A 15 -3.09 -7.36 -27.57
C GLU A 15 -1.63 -7.82 -27.65
N SER A 16 -0.93 -7.89 -26.52
CA SER A 16 0.09 -8.91 -26.27
C SER A 16 0.55 -8.82 -24.81
N GLN A 17 0.64 -9.99 -24.16
CA GLN A 17 0.97 -10.20 -22.75
C GLN A 17 -0.26 -10.18 -21.82
N GLN A 18 -0.69 -11.41 -21.48
CA GLN A 18 -1.54 -11.80 -20.36
C GLN A 18 -1.80 -10.67 -19.36
N GLN A 19 -2.86 -9.90 -19.61
CA GLN A 19 -3.34 -8.88 -18.69
C GLN A 19 -3.83 -9.62 -17.45
N ILE A 20 -2.93 -9.82 -16.48
CA ILE A 20 -3.30 -10.07 -15.10
C ILE A 20 -4.32 -8.96 -14.81
N ARG A 21 -5.58 -9.34 -14.59
CA ARG A 21 -6.66 -8.39 -14.29
C ARG A 21 -6.36 -7.81 -12.89
N THR A 22 -5.42 -6.87 -12.84
CA THR A 22 -4.88 -6.22 -11.63
C THR A 22 -5.70 -5.01 -11.20
N HIS A 23 -6.81 -4.72 -11.87
CA HIS A 23 -7.83 -3.81 -11.35
C HIS A 23 -8.79 -4.56 -10.41
N SER A 24 -8.25 -5.16 -9.35
CA SER A 24 -9.09 -5.49 -8.21
C SER A 24 -9.33 -4.17 -7.47
N GLU A 25 -10.55 -3.64 -7.54
CA GLU A 25 -11.04 -2.50 -6.74
C GLU A 25 -11.12 -2.86 -5.24
N GLY A 26 -10.07 -3.46 -4.70
CA GLY A 26 -9.92 -3.70 -3.27
C GLY A 26 -9.70 -2.35 -2.60
N SER A 27 -10.76 -1.80 -2.01
CA SER A 27 -10.70 -0.51 -1.30
C SER A 27 -9.80 -0.54 -0.06
N SER A 28 -9.46 -1.73 0.47
CA SER A 28 -8.63 -1.91 1.65
C SER A 28 -7.57 -3.02 1.49
N LEU A 29 -6.44 -2.86 2.19
CA LEU A 29 -5.37 -3.85 2.28
C LEU A 29 -5.86 -5.19 2.86
N GLU A 30 -6.80 -5.16 3.80
CA GLU A 30 -7.40 -6.38 4.35
C GLU A 30 -8.20 -7.13 3.28
N THR A 31 -8.93 -6.41 2.41
CA THR A 31 -9.68 -7.05 1.32
C THR A 31 -8.73 -7.73 0.33
N LEU A 32 -7.61 -7.09 -0.03
CA LEU A 32 -6.57 -7.70 -0.88
C LEU A 32 -6.04 -8.99 -0.25
N ARG A 33 -5.84 -8.98 1.05
CA ARG A 33 -5.40 -10.15 1.79
C ARG A 33 -6.43 -11.28 1.81
N HIS A 34 -7.71 -10.95 2.05
CA HIS A 34 -8.81 -11.90 1.96
C HIS A 34 -8.90 -12.52 0.56
N MET A 35 -8.71 -11.72 -0.49
CA MET A 35 -8.70 -12.21 -1.87
C MET A 35 -7.59 -13.24 -2.11
N VAL A 36 -6.36 -12.96 -1.65
CA VAL A 36 -5.25 -13.94 -1.73
C VAL A 36 -5.55 -15.20 -0.91
N ALA A 37 -6.11 -15.06 0.29
CA ALA A 37 -6.54 -16.19 1.12
C ALA A 37 -7.64 -17.04 0.45
N SER A 38 -8.48 -16.41 -0.36
CA SER A 38 -9.50 -17.05 -1.21
C SER A 38 -8.93 -17.56 -2.54
N HIS A 39 -7.61 -17.64 -2.67
CA HIS A 39 -6.89 -18.14 -3.86
C HIS A 39 -7.05 -17.25 -5.11
N LEU A 40 -7.39 -15.96 -4.93
CA LEU A 40 -7.46 -14.96 -6.00
C LEU A 40 -6.08 -14.32 -6.23
N GLY A 41 -5.09 -15.14 -6.57
CA GLY A 41 -3.76 -14.71 -6.98
C GLY A 41 -2.83 -14.29 -5.85
N ILE A 42 -1.93 -13.35 -6.15
CA ILE A 42 -0.91 -12.81 -5.23
C ILE A 42 -1.06 -11.29 -5.11
N THR A 43 -0.57 -10.72 -4.02
CA THR A 43 -0.62 -9.26 -3.80
C THR A 43 0.67 -8.76 -3.15
N ILE A 44 0.89 -7.45 -3.26
CA ILE A 44 2.04 -6.76 -2.68
C ILE A 44 1.51 -5.87 -1.54
N LEU A 45 2.06 -6.04 -0.34
CA LEU A 45 1.67 -5.26 0.84
C LEU A 45 2.88 -4.55 1.44
N PRO A 46 2.69 -3.37 2.06
CA PRO A 46 3.72 -2.81 2.92
C PRO A 46 3.94 -3.74 4.12
N LEU A 47 5.18 -3.79 4.60
CA LEU A 47 5.57 -4.66 5.71
C LEU A 47 4.70 -4.48 6.97
N SER A 48 4.22 -3.25 7.21
CA SER A 48 3.30 -2.92 8.31
C SER A 48 1.95 -3.63 8.24
N ALA A 49 1.47 -3.98 7.05
CA ALA A 49 0.21 -4.69 6.85
C ALA A 49 0.42 -6.21 6.69
N ALA A 50 1.65 -6.64 6.37
CA ALA A 50 1.99 -8.06 6.31
C ALA A 50 2.21 -8.68 7.70
N ILE A 51 2.65 -7.88 8.68
CA ILE A 51 2.98 -8.30 10.05
C ILE A 51 1.76 -8.10 10.97
N GLY A 52 1.46 -9.09 11.82
CA GLY A 52 0.45 -8.98 12.89
C GLY A 52 -0.98 -9.35 12.49
N ALA A 53 -1.13 -9.87 11.28
CA ALA A 53 -2.42 -10.01 10.67
C ALA A 53 -2.93 -11.46 10.92
N GLY A 54 -3.93 -11.61 11.79
CA GLY A 54 -4.33 -12.85 12.48
C GLY A 54 -5.02 -13.93 11.63
N TYR A 55 -4.42 -14.35 10.52
CA TYR A 55 -4.82 -15.59 9.89
C TYR A 55 -4.16 -16.79 10.55
N LYS A 56 -4.89 -17.90 10.59
CA LYS A 56 -4.35 -19.19 11.04
C LYS A 56 -3.05 -19.49 10.28
N GLU A 57 -2.06 -19.98 11.02
CA GLU A 57 -0.78 -20.40 10.47
C GLU A 57 -0.98 -21.28 9.23
N GLY A 58 -0.29 -20.94 8.13
CA GLY A 58 -0.29 -21.72 6.90
C GLY A 58 -1.24 -21.28 5.79
N LEU A 59 -2.17 -20.32 6.00
CA LEU A 59 -3.06 -19.86 4.91
C LEU A 59 -2.38 -18.86 3.95
N LEU A 60 -1.44 -18.07 4.46
CA LEU A 60 -0.73 -17.06 3.68
C LEU A 60 0.77 -17.13 3.97
N VAL A 61 1.57 -16.94 2.92
CA VAL A 61 3.03 -16.88 3.01
C VAL A 61 3.49 -15.54 2.46
N THR A 62 4.20 -14.77 3.28
CA THR A 62 4.82 -13.52 2.87
C THR A 62 6.26 -13.78 2.43
N ARG A 63 6.71 -13.13 1.36
CA ARG A 63 8.09 -13.15 0.88
C ARG A 63 8.58 -11.73 0.68
N GLU A 64 9.83 -11.48 1.08
CA GLU A 64 10.49 -10.19 0.87
C GLU A 64 11.00 -10.06 -0.56
N PHE A 65 11.11 -8.80 -1.03
CA PHE A 65 11.70 -8.51 -2.32
C PHE A 65 13.22 -8.64 -2.28
N VAL A 66 13.80 -9.10 -3.39
CA VAL A 66 15.24 -9.03 -3.62
C VAL A 66 15.62 -7.56 -3.80
N ALA A 67 16.81 -7.17 -3.32
CA ALA A 67 17.31 -5.82 -3.46
C ALA A 67 17.43 -5.40 -4.95
N PRO A 68 17.08 -4.15 -5.31
CA PRO A 68 16.56 -3.09 -4.44
C PRO A 68 15.06 -3.27 -4.13
N SER A 69 14.72 -3.28 -2.84
CA SER A 69 13.34 -3.45 -2.40
C SER A 69 12.54 -2.16 -2.60
N PRO A 70 11.30 -2.21 -3.14
CA PRO A 70 10.46 -1.04 -3.28
C PRO A 70 10.10 -0.49 -1.90
N CYS A 71 10.13 0.84 -1.78
CA CYS A 71 9.91 1.47 -0.50
C CYS A 71 9.02 2.71 -0.60
N ARG A 72 8.42 3.11 0.52
CA ARG A 72 7.57 4.30 0.63
C ARG A 72 7.98 5.14 1.84
N THR A 73 7.97 6.46 1.70
CA THR A 73 8.20 7.37 2.81
C THR A 73 6.88 7.72 3.47
N VAL A 74 6.75 7.42 4.77
CA VAL A 74 5.62 7.86 5.59
C VAL A 74 5.95 9.22 6.19
N ALA A 75 5.04 10.19 6.04
CA ALA A 75 5.23 11.55 6.53
C ALA A 75 4.05 11.98 7.41
N LEU A 76 4.33 12.84 8.38
CA LEU A 76 3.32 13.54 9.18
C LEU A 76 3.08 14.92 8.57
N ALA A 77 1.83 15.22 8.24
CA ALA A 77 1.43 16.52 7.69
C ALA A 77 0.42 17.21 8.61
N TRP A 78 0.58 18.51 8.82
CA TRP A 78 -0.34 19.34 9.59
C TRP A 78 -0.38 20.76 9.04
N ARG A 79 -1.42 21.52 9.39
CA ARG A 79 -1.54 22.93 8.99
C ARG A 79 -0.55 23.78 9.77
N ALA A 80 0.15 24.70 9.10
CA ALA A 80 1.08 25.65 9.76
C ALA A 80 0.39 26.51 10.84
N SER A 81 -0.91 26.80 10.69
CA SER A 81 -1.69 27.56 11.65
C SER A 81 -2.18 26.75 12.85
N PHE A 82 -1.78 25.48 12.98
CA PHE A 82 -2.23 24.64 14.10
C PHE A 82 -1.56 25.10 15.41
N PRO A 83 -2.31 25.55 16.42
CA PRO A 83 -1.73 26.26 17.56
C PRO A 83 -0.92 25.37 18.51
N ARG A 84 -1.10 24.04 18.49
CA ARG A 84 -0.51 23.10 19.46
C ARG A 84 0.69 22.33 18.89
N HIS A 85 1.74 23.04 18.50
CA HIS A 85 2.98 22.43 17.97
C HIS A 85 3.58 21.37 18.90
N LYS A 86 3.57 21.60 20.22
CA LYS A 86 4.03 20.61 21.21
C LYS A 86 3.34 19.25 21.12
N ALA A 87 2.06 19.22 20.71
CA ALA A 87 1.34 17.97 20.52
C ALA A 87 1.81 17.23 19.25
N ILE A 88 2.16 17.97 18.19
CA ILE A 88 2.75 17.41 16.97
C ILE A 88 4.13 16.81 17.28
N ASP A 89 4.93 17.50 18.10
CA ASP A 89 6.25 17.00 18.50
C ASP A 89 6.13 15.74 19.36
N ALA A 90 5.22 15.73 20.34
CA ALA A 90 4.93 14.52 21.12
C ALA A 90 4.49 13.33 20.23
N LEU A 91 3.65 13.59 19.20
CA LEU A 91 3.24 12.55 18.26
C LEU A 91 4.41 12.05 17.40
N ARG A 92 5.24 12.97 16.91
CA ARG A 92 6.45 12.64 16.15
C ARG A 92 7.39 11.76 16.97
N ASP A 93 7.59 12.11 18.24
CA ASP A 93 8.45 11.36 19.15
C ASP A 93 7.87 9.99 19.46
N ALA A 94 6.56 9.90 19.69
CA ALA A 94 5.88 8.62 19.89
C ALA A 94 6.01 7.69 18.65
N ILE A 95 5.85 8.24 17.44
CA ILE A 95 6.04 7.48 16.19
C ILE A 95 7.49 7.01 16.03
N LYS A 96 8.48 7.82 16.42
CA LYS A 96 9.90 7.45 16.35
C LYS A 96 10.29 6.41 17.40
N GLN A 97 9.74 6.52 18.61
CA GLN A 97 10.01 5.58 19.71
C GLN A 97 9.40 4.21 19.43
N ASN A 98 8.24 4.17 18.78
CA ASN A 98 7.60 2.93 18.38
C ASN A 98 8.01 2.58 16.96
N SER A 99 9.18 1.96 16.81
CA SER A 99 9.71 1.49 15.53
C SER A 99 8.76 0.45 14.93
N LEU A 100 7.80 0.93 14.13
CA LEU A 100 7.00 0.06 13.27
C LEU A 100 7.99 -0.69 12.37
N PRO A 101 7.81 -2.01 12.17
CA PRO A 101 8.74 -2.82 11.38
C PRO A 101 8.92 -2.29 9.95
N SER A 102 8.01 -1.44 9.47
CA SER A 102 8.05 -0.77 8.17
C SER A 102 8.90 0.50 8.10
N CYS A 103 9.47 0.99 9.20
CA CYS A 103 10.22 2.25 9.25
C CYS A 103 11.74 2.01 9.20
N THR A 104 12.20 1.16 8.30
CA THR A 104 13.62 1.16 7.92
C THR A 104 13.79 2.27 6.90
N THR A 105 14.55 3.31 7.25
CA THR A 105 14.92 4.38 6.31
C THR A 105 15.50 3.72 5.06
N CYS A 106 14.85 3.89 3.91
CA CYS A 106 15.40 3.40 2.66
C CYS A 106 16.70 4.17 2.41
N ALA A 107 17.80 3.43 2.26
CA ALA A 107 19.10 3.97 1.86
C ALA A 107 19.16 4.11 0.35
#